data_AF-A0AA44ZE84-F1
#
_entry.id   AF-A0AA44ZE84-F1
#
_cell.length_a   1.000
_cell.length_b   1.000
_cell.length_c   1.000
_cell.angle_alpha   90.00
_cell.angle_beta   90.00
_cell.angle_gamma   90.00
#
_symmetry.space_group_name_H-M   'P 1'
#
loop_
_entity.id
_entity.type
_entity.pdbx_description
1 polymer ?
#
loop_
_entity_poly.entity_id
_entity_poly.type
_entity_poly.pdbx_seq_one_letter_code
_entity_poly.pdbx_strand_id
1 'polypeptide(L)'
;MKQRFKSPTTAVLTGVLIAGSALLLPPLPAKADAVNEIHAKAGDQASVSLTAYADSPFYKKLPSYVSDSLRDGLFYYTGYYLEDGAAAGLANLTALHPTDTQDNSHTLDGDPVLAYCIEKNSLQERYHQDTGTLTKWSELKPHYNDNLTNALPKIGWIAKNGYPSKALDELEKQANAANGNDDATGSDHRDAVTATQAAIWHFSDDFTLKSDDITEYENGRLISVPDSAKKHISSLYNYLIKKAVPVSDPLDSTSDARGTSDFAGAALSLEAGQRGHQDRIIVPIQPISPAPTPTPTPTPTPTPTPTPTPTPTMIPVGPSHPGLMPHTGV
;
A
#
# COMPACT_ATOMS: atom_id res chain seq x y z
N MET A 1 1.32 -47.00 -67.88
CA MET A 1 1.63 -46.92 -66.44
C MET A 1 0.45 -46.25 -65.75
N LYS A 2 -0.55 -47.05 -65.35
CA LYS A 2 -0.83 -47.60 -64.01
C LYS A 2 -1.56 -46.61 -63.07
N GLN A 3 -2.89 -46.69 -63.12
CA GLN A 3 -3.84 -46.33 -62.06
C GLN A 3 -3.57 -47.13 -60.77
N ARG A 4 -3.92 -46.57 -59.61
CA ARG A 4 -3.96 -47.30 -58.33
C ARG A 4 -5.39 -47.45 -57.81
N PHE A 5 -5.71 -48.69 -57.44
CA PHE A 5 -6.94 -49.21 -56.84
C PHE A 5 -7.00 -48.98 -55.32
N LYS A 6 -8.22 -49.09 -54.76
CA LYS A 6 -8.63 -48.95 -53.35
C LYS A 6 -8.40 -50.18 -52.45
N SER A 7 -8.43 -49.89 -51.12
CA SER A 7 -8.98 -50.65 -49.96
C SER A 7 -8.16 -51.78 -49.30
N PRO A 8 -8.40 -52.18 -48.01
CA PRO A 8 -9.69 -52.10 -47.27
C PRO A 8 -9.66 -51.75 -45.75
N THR A 9 -10.89 -51.68 -45.21
CA THR A 9 -11.42 -51.49 -43.84
C THR A 9 -11.21 -52.69 -42.89
N THR A 10 -11.42 -52.47 -41.56
CA THR A 10 -11.94 -53.37 -40.47
C THR A 10 -10.93 -53.50 -39.30
N ALA A 11 -11.19 -53.43 -37.98
CA ALA A 11 -12.37 -53.42 -37.07
C ALA A 11 -11.92 -52.73 -35.73
N VAL A 12 -12.71 -51.88 -35.05
CA VAL A 12 -13.75 -52.11 -34.00
C VAL A 12 -13.22 -52.42 -32.57
N LEU A 13 -13.89 -51.80 -31.57
CA LEU A 13 -13.87 -51.94 -30.10
C LEU A 13 -12.75 -51.13 -29.38
N THR A 14 -12.95 -50.31 -28.34
CA THR A 14 -14.05 -50.11 -27.37
C THR A 14 -13.73 -48.86 -26.55
N GLY A 15 -14.72 -48.02 -26.20
CA GLY A 15 -14.54 -46.97 -25.19
C GLY A 15 -15.35 -45.71 -25.43
N VAL A 16 -16.64 -45.76 -25.07
CA VAL A 16 -17.55 -44.61 -24.96
C VAL A 16 -17.18 -43.84 -23.69
N LEU A 17 -17.04 -42.51 -23.75
CA LEU A 17 -17.70 -41.63 -22.78
C LEU A 17 -17.87 -40.19 -23.32
N ILE A 18 -19.14 -39.95 -23.65
CA ILE A 18 -19.99 -38.75 -23.66
C ILE A 18 -19.36 -37.43 -23.20
N ALA A 19 -19.68 -36.41 -24.00
CA ALA A 19 -19.45 -34.99 -23.83
C ALA A 19 -19.72 -34.42 -22.43
N GLY A 20 -18.81 -33.56 -22.00
CA GLY A 20 -18.99 -32.62 -20.90
C GLY A 20 -18.03 -31.46 -21.12
N SER A 21 -18.36 -30.54 -22.03
CA SER A 21 -17.67 -29.27 -22.17
C SER A 21 -17.96 -28.41 -20.93
N ALA A 22 -17.17 -28.59 -19.88
CA ALA A 22 -16.97 -27.60 -18.85
C ALA A 22 -15.59 -26.99 -19.08
N LEU A 23 -15.55 -25.79 -19.66
CA LEU A 23 -14.42 -24.86 -19.51
C LEU A 23 -14.34 -24.51 -18.02
N LEU A 24 -13.71 -25.39 -17.24
CA LEU A 24 -13.26 -25.07 -15.91
C LEU A 24 -11.99 -24.24 -16.08
N LEU A 25 -12.17 -22.92 -16.09
CA LEU A 25 -11.11 -22.00 -15.68
C LEU A 25 -10.50 -22.53 -14.37
N PRO A 26 -9.17 -22.46 -14.18
CA PRO A 26 -8.60 -22.80 -12.89
C PRO A 26 -9.22 -21.90 -11.82
N PRO A 27 -9.50 -22.43 -10.62
CA PRO A 27 -10.04 -21.62 -9.53
C PRO A 27 -9.04 -20.52 -9.21
N LEU A 28 -9.48 -19.26 -9.29
CA LEU A 28 -8.74 -18.12 -8.76
C LEU A 28 -8.38 -18.41 -7.29
N PRO A 29 -7.11 -18.26 -6.88
CA PRO A 29 -6.75 -18.51 -5.50
C PRO A 29 -7.35 -17.40 -4.62
N ALA A 30 -8.21 -17.83 -3.70
CA ALA A 30 -8.53 -17.06 -2.50
C ALA A 30 -7.27 -16.98 -1.63
N LYS A 31 -6.50 -15.90 -1.77
CA LYS A 31 -5.47 -15.48 -0.81
C LYS A 31 -5.44 -13.96 -0.75
N ALA A 32 -5.47 -13.42 0.47
CA ALA A 32 -5.26 -12.01 0.78
C ALA A 32 -3.83 -11.50 0.47
N ASP A 33 -3.02 -12.29 -0.26
CA ASP A 33 -1.61 -12.04 -0.57
C ASP A 33 -1.42 -11.46 -1.98
N ALA A 34 -2.49 -11.28 -2.76
CA ALA A 34 -2.41 -10.59 -4.05
C ALA A 34 -2.27 -9.08 -3.77
N VAL A 35 -1.03 -8.63 -3.66
CA VAL A 35 -0.62 -7.23 -3.93
C VAL A 35 -1.32 -6.80 -5.22
N ASN A 36 -1.75 -5.54 -5.37
CA ASN A 36 -2.44 -5.04 -6.58
C ASN A 36 -1.55 -5.19 -7.85
N GLU A 37 -1.35 -6.37 -8.42
CA GLU A 37 -0.37 -6.57 -9.51
C GLU A 37 -0.74 -5.71 -10.72
N ILE A 38 0.24 -5.01 -11.30
CA ILE A 38 0.02 -4.16 -12.48
C ILE A 38 0.53 -4.96 -13.68
N HIS A 39 -0.35 -5.26 -14.62
CA HIS A 39 0.09 -5.80 -15.91
C HIS A 39 0.19 -4.63 -16.88
N ALA A 40 1.34 -3.97 -16.98
CA ALA A 40 1.56 -2.85 -17.89
C ALA A 40 2.99 -2.82 -18.46
N LYS A 41 3.18 -2.16 -19.61
CA LYS A 41 4.45 -2.02 -20.34
C LYS A 41 4.71 -0.56 -20.66
N ALA A 42 5.97 -0.23 -20.93
CA ALA A 42 6.30 1.08 -21.48
C ALA A 42 5.50 1.34 -22.78
N GLY A 43 4.87 2.51 -22.89
CA GLY A 43 3.95 2.89 -23.96
C GLY A 43 2.46 2.81 -23.59
N ASP A 44 2.13 2.12 -22.50
CA ASP A 44 0.74 1.99 -22.04
C ASP A 44 0.14 3.30 -21.55
N GLN A 45 -1.14 3.54 -21.82
CA GLN A 45 -1.84 4.72 -21.31
C GLN A 45 -2.49 4.45 -19.95
N ALA A 46 -2.32 5.41 -19.05
CA ALA A 46 -3.05 5.54 -17.81
C ALA A 46 -3.79 6.87 -17.81
N SER A 47 -5.01 6.87 -17.30
CA SER A 47 -5.78 8.10 -17.17
C SER A 47 -5.71 8.63 -15.75
N VAL A 48 -5.65 9.94 -15.63
CA VAL A 48 -5.63 10.66 -14.36
C VAL A 48 -7.07 10.96 -13.99
N SER A 49 -7.66 10.11 -13.14
CA SER A 49 -8.94 10.47 -12.53
C SER A 49 -8.68 11.35 -11.32
N LEU A 50 -8.98 12.62 -11.49
CA LEU A 50 -9.08 13.59 -10.41
C LEU A 50 -10.26 13.31 -9.44
N THR A 51 -11.05 12.26 -9.72
CA THR A 51 -12.24 11.90 -8.95
C THR A 51 -12.10 10.48 -8.41
N ALA A 52 -11.77 10.34 -7.13
CA ALA A 52 -12.03 9.12 -6.38
C ALA A 52 -13.33 9.32 -5.60
N TYR A 53 -14.37 8.55 -5.93
CA TYR A 53 -15.63 8.61 -5.19
C TYR A 53 -15.48 7.82 -3.88
N ALA A 54 -16.02 8.36 -2.78
CA ALA A 54 -15.93 7.73 -1.45
C ALA A 54 -16.61 6.35 -1.36
N ASP A 55 -17.51 6.04 -2.29
CA ASP A 55 -18.16 4.74 -2.43
C ASP A 55 -17.31 3.70 -3.18
N SER A 56 -16.23 4.14 -3.84
CA SER A 56 -15.30 3.26 -4.56
C SER A 56 -14.71 2.21 -3.61
N PRO A 57 -14.70 0.92 -4.01
CA PRO A 57 -14.07 -0.16 -3.25
C PRO A 57 -12.61 0.15 -2.87
N PHE A 58 -11.89 0.87 -3.73
CA PHE A 58 -10.52 1.30 -3.50
C PHE A 58 -10.39 2.30 -2.35
N TYR A 59 -11.30 3.28 -2.26
CA TYR A 59 -11.27 4.28 -1.19
C TYR A 59 -11.47 3.64 0.20
N LYS A 60 -12.22 2.52 0.26
CA LYS A 60 -12.39 1.71 1.48
C LYS A 60 -11.16 0.89 1.86
N LYS A 61 -10.23 0.63 0.93
CA LYS A 61 -8.96 -0.07 1.19
C LYS A 61 -7.89 0.87 1.76
N LEU A 62 -8.04 2.18 1.58
CA LEU A 62 -7.11 3.16 2.11
C LEU A 62 -7.41 3.47 3.58
N PRO A 63 -6.39 3.82 4.39
CA PRO A 63 -6.59 4.24 5.78
C PRO A 63 -7.62 5.38 5.84
N SER A 64 -8.57 5.28 6.77
CA SER A 64 -9.66 6.23 6.93
C SER A 64 -9.09 7.64 7.16
N TYR A 65 -9.62 8.60 6.38
CA TYR A 65 -9.23 10.00 6.25
C TYR A 65 -8.05 10.25 5.32
N VAL A 66 -8.35 10.41 4.03
CA VAL A 66 -7.91 11.63 3.36
C VAL A 66 -8.97 12.11 2.38
N SER A 67 -9.59 13.23 2.73
CA SER A 67 -10.12 14.10 1.71
C SER A 67 -10.37 15.48 2.27
N ASP A 68 -9.72 16.48 1.68
CA ASP A 68 -10.33 17.80 1.66
C ASP A 68 -11.34 17.82 0.52
N SER A 69 -12.59 18.15 0.81
CA SER A 69 -13.63 18.25 -0.21
C SER A 69 -13.31 19.48 -1.07
N LEU A 70 -13.12 19.30 -2.38
CA LEU A 70 -13.39 20.43 -3.27
C LEU A 70 -14.87 20.83 -3.15
N ARG A 71 -15.21 22.06 -3.53
CA ARG A 71 -16.56 22.65 -3.42
C ARG A 71 -17.69 21.79 -4.03
N ASP A 72 -17.36 20.76 -4.80
CA ASP A 72 -18.28 19.90 -5.55
C ASP A 72 -18.27 18.42 -5.13
N GLY A 73 -17.64 18.04 -3.99
CA GLY A 73 -17.67 16.66 -3.47
C GLY A 73 -16.61 15.70 -4.06
N LEU A 74 -15.51 16.26 -4.58
CA LEU A 74 -14.35 15.53 -5.09
C LEU A 74 -13.30 15.34 -3.98
N PHE A 75 -12.63 14.19 -3.96
CA PHE A 75 -11.67 13.83 -2.91
C PHE A 75 -10.29 13.45 -3.46
N TYR A 76 -9.24 14.02 -2.88
CA TYR A 76 -7.83 13.69 -3.14
C TYR A 76 -7.10 13.40 -1.84
N TYR A 77 -5.94 12.74 -1.96
CA TYR A 77 -4.96 12.70 -0.88
C TYR A 77 -4.20 14.02 -0.85
N THR A 78 -4.71 15.01 -0.12
CA THR A 78 -4.08 16.32 0.04
C THR A 78 -3.26 16.36 1.33
N GLY A 79 -1.98 16.67 1.17
CA GLY A 79 -1.12 17.14 2.23
C GLY A 79 -1.27 18.64 2.46
N TYR A 80 -0.24 19.23 3.03
CA TYR A 80 -0.17 20.66 3.32
C TYR A 80 0.25 21.48 2.09
N TYR A 81 0.00 22.78 2.13
CA TYR A 81 0.53 23.75 1.18
C TYR A 81 2.00 24.03 1.49
N LEU A 82 2.84 24.02 0.46
CA LEU A 82 4.25 24.39 0.53
C LEU A 82 4.45 25.72 -0.22
N GLU A 83 4.66 26.81 0.52
CA GLU A 83 4.95 28.11 -0.07
C GLU A 83 6.45 28.27 -0.35
N ASP A 84 6.83 28.67 -1.57
CA ASP A 84 8.19 29.15 -1.80
C ASP A 84 8.18 30.29 -2.83
N GLY A 85 8.23 31.52 -2.32
CA GLY A 85 8.65 32.79 -2.94
C GLY A 85 8.03 33.28 -4.27
N ALA A 86 7.48 32.39 -5.09
CA ALA A 86 6.95 32.66 -6.43
C ALA A 86 5.82 31.69 -6.84
N ALA A 87 5.73 30.48 -6.25
CA ALA A 87 4.63 29.55 -6.51
C ALA A 87 4.42 28.57 -5.32
N ALA A 88 3.29 28.73 -4.62
CA ALA A 88 2.83 27.80 -3.59
C ALA A 88 2.13 26.58 -4.22
N GLY A 89 2.52 25.38 -3.80
CA GLY A 89 1.97 24.11 -4.31
C GLY A 89 1.33 23.29 -3.19
N LEU A 90 0.22 22.63 -3.50
CA LEU A 90 -0.36 21.60 -2.62
C LEU A 90 0.43 20.30 -2.76
N ALA A 91 0.85 19.72 -1.64
CA ALA A 91 1.33 18.34 -1.68
C ALA A 91 0.15 17.41 -1.99
N ASN A 92 0.16 16.72 -3.12
CA ASN A 92 -0.97 15.91 -3.55
C ASN A 92 -0.50 14.53 -4.01
N LEU A 93 -1.24 13.51 -3.59
CA LEU A 93 -1.16 12.18 -4.18
C LEU A 93 -2.40 11.96 -5.05
N THR A 94 -2.17 11.70 -6.33
CA THR A 94 -3.24 11.52 -7.33
C THR A 94 -3.47 10.03 -7.58
N ALA A 95 -4.71 9.65 -7.88
CA ALA A 95 -5.08 8.30 -8.27
C ALA A 95 -5.25 8.22 -9.80
N LEU A 96 -4.74 7.15 -10.41
CA LEU A 96 -4.76 6.93 -11.84
C LEU A 96 -5.43 5.59 -12.16
N HIS A 97 -6.27 5.56 -13.20
CA HIS A 97 -6.90 4.33 -13.66
C HIS A 97 -6.29 3.90 -15.01
N PRO A 98 -5.78 2.66 -15.12
CA PRO A 98 -5.41 2.09 -16.41
C PRO A 98 -6.71 1.75 -17.16
N THR A 99 -6.98 2.41 -18.28
CA THR A 99 -8.27 2.28 -19.00
C THR A 99 -8.15 2.16 -20.51
N ASP A 100 -6.99 2.43 -21.11
CA ASP A 100 -6.88 2.50 -22.57
C ASP A 100 -5.51 1.99 -23.09
N THR A 101 -5.34 0.68 -23.13
CA THR A 101 -4.17 0.07 -23.77
C THR A 101 -4.64 -0.96 -24.79
N GLN A 102 -3.94 -1.04 -25.92
CA GLN A 102 -4.17 -2.08 -26.92
C GLN A 102 -3.90 -3.50 -26.36
N ASP A 103 -3.21 -3.59 -25.23
CA ASP A 103 -2.76 -4.83 -24.58
C ASP A 103 -3.54 -5.21 -23.30
N ASN A 104 -4.68 -4.54 -23.00
CA ASN A 104 -5.51 -4.78 -21.80
C ASN A 104 -4.76 -4.60 -20.47
N SER A 105 -3.88 -3.61 -20.34
CA SER A 105 -3.20 -3.30 -19.10
C SER A 105 -4.19 -2.93 -18.01
N HIS A 106 -4.20 -3.74 -16.95
CA HIS A 106 -5.09 -3.60 -15.80
C HIS A 106 -4.28 -3.82 -14.53
N THR A 107 -4.73 -3.22 -13.44
CA THR A 107 -4.44 -3.78 -12.12
C THR A 107 -5.23 -5.07 -11.98
N LEU A 108 -4.66 -6.10 -11.36
CA LEU A 108 -5.32 -7.40 -11.13
C LEU A 108 -6.72 -7.23 -10.51
N ASP A 109 -6.87 -6.22 -9.65
CA ASP A 109 -8.08 -5.91 -8.91
C ASP A 109 -8.97 -4.82 -9.55
N GLY A 110 -8.53 -4.17 -10.65
CA GLY A 110 -9.21 -3.00 -11.23
C GLY A 110 -9.09 -1.72 -10.38
N ASP A 111 -8.30 -1.77 -9.30
CA ASP A 111 -7.97 -0.64 -8.44
C ASP A 111 -7.12 0.41 -9.18
N PRO A 112 -7.28 1.71 -8.86
CA PRO A 112 -6.35 2.73 -9.34
C PRO A 112 -4.96 2.58 -8.71
N VAL A 113 -3.97 3.13 -9.42
CA VAL A 113 -2.59 3.28 -8.93
C VAL A 113 -2.40 4.69 -8.39
N LEU A 114 -1.62 4.85 -7.32
CA LEU A 114 -1.34 6.17 -6.77
C LEU A 114 -0.08 6.75 -7.40
N ALA A 115 0.01 8.07 -7.50
CA ALA A 115 1.15 8.76 -8.08
C ALA A 115 1.36 10.18 -7.51
N TYR A 116 2.61 10.60 -7.43
CA TYR A 116 3.00 11.97 -7.04
C TYR A 116 3.44 12.80 -8.24
N CYS A 117 3.34 14.12 -8.11
CA CYS A 117 3.87 15.07 -9.06
C CYS A 117 5.41 15.04 -9.05
N ILE A 118 6.05 15.03 -10.21
CA ILE A 118 7.52 15.18 -10.33
C ILE A 118 7.93 16.52 -10.94
N GLU A 119 6.99 17.42 -11.10
CA GLU A 119 7.23 18.76 -11.65
C GLU A 119 6.38 19.77 -10.90
N LYS A 120 6.99 20.45 -9.91
CA LYS A 120 6.32 21.42 -9.03
C LYS A 120 5.74 22.63 -9.76
N ASN A 121 6.44 23.16 -10.76
CA ASN A 121 6.16 24.48 -11.37
C ASN A 121 5.36 24.42 -12.67
N SER A 122 5.01 23.23 -13.15
CA SER A 122 4.06 23.07 -14.25
C SER A 122 2.65 23.41 -13.76
N LEU A 123 1.90 24.20 -14.54
CA LEU A 123 0.50 24.46 -14.25
C LEU A 123 -0.26 23.13 -14.31
N GLN A 124 -1.27 22.96 -13.46
CA GLN A 124 -2.20 21.83 -13.54
C GLN A 124 -3.55 22.38 -13.99
N GLU A 125 -3.96 22.09 -15.22
CA GLU A 125 -5.34 22.33 -15.64
C GLU A 125 -6.23 21.26 -15.00
N ARG A 126 -6.80 21.58 -13.83
CA ARG A 126 -7.54 20.64 -12.95
C ARG A 126 -8.92 20.18 -13.47
N TYR A 127 -9.27 20.45 -14.72
CA TYR A 127 -10.64 20.26 -15.23
C TYR A 127 -10.79 19.17 -16.30
N HIS A 128 -9.69 18.52 -16.71
CA HIS A 128 -9.73 17.46 -17.71
C HIS A 128 -9.13 16.15 -17.18
N GLN A 129 -9.67 15.03 -17.65
CA GLN A 129 -9.06 13.71 -17.46
C GLN A 129 -7.85 13.64 -18.38
N ASP A 130 -6.67 13.88 -17.82
CA ASP A 130 -5.43 13.80 -18.57
C ASP A 130 -5.08 12.33 -18.80
N THR A 131 -4.65 11.99 -20.02
CA THR A 131 -4.16 10.65 -20.35
C THR A 131 -2.64 10.71 -20.42
N GLY A 132 -1.97 9.91 -19.59
CA GLY A 132 -0.52 9.82 -19.52
C GLY A 132 0.01 8.49 -20.02
N THR A 133 1.22 8.48 -20.58
CA THR A 133 1.90 7.29 -21.08
C THR A 133 2.95 6.80 -20.09
N LEU A 134 2.94 5.51 -19.77
CA LEU A 134 3.98 4.85 -18.99
C LEU A 134 5.30 4.90 -19.77
N THR A 135 6.26 5.68 -19.30
CA THR A 135 7.41 6.10 -20.09
C THR A 135 8.71 5.71 -19.39
N LYS A 136 9.65 5.13 -20.12
CA LYS A 136 11.01 4.88 -19.60
C LYS A 136 11.65 6.19 -19.22
N TRP A 137 12.46 6.19 -18.16
CA TRP A 137 13.14 7.40 -17.69
C TRP A 137 13.98 8.05 -18.79
N SER A 138 14.68 7.25 -19.61
CA SER A 138 15.47 7.74 -20.74
C SER A 138 14.66 8.36 -21.88
N GLU A 139 13.35 8.07 -21.93
CA GLU A 139 12.42 8.54 -22.97
C GLU A 139 11.52 9.66 -22.45
N LEU A 140 11.51 9.90 -21.13
CA LEU A 140 10.75 10.98 -20.52
C LEU A 140 11.26 12.33 -21.03
N LYS A 141 10.32 13.21 -21.39
CA LYS A 141 10.61 14.56 -21.86
C LYS A 141 10.01 15.56 -20.87
N PRO A 142 10.79 16.01 -19.87
CA PRO A 142 10.33 16.97 -18.87
C PRO A 142 9.83 18.26 -19.52
N HIS A 143 8.86 18.91 -18.89
CA HIS A 143 8.24 20.12 -19.39
C HIS A 143 9.10 21.37 -19.16
N TYR A 144 9.94 21.38 -18.11
CA TYR A 144 10.88 22.50 -17.86
C TYR A 144 12.21 22.12 -17.20
N ASN A 145 12.30 21.01 -16.47
CA ASN A 145 13.57 20.62 -15.85
C ASN A 145 14.28 19.54 -16.67
N ASP A 146 15.20 19.97 -17.55
CA ASP A 146 16.01 19.05 -18.38
C ASP A 146 16.85 18.05 -17.55
N ASN A 147 17.11 18.32 -16.27
CA ASN A 147 17.85 17.42 -15.39
C ASN A 147 16.97 16.37 -14.69
N LEU A 148 15.64 16.42 -14.84
CA LEU A 148 14.72 15.51 -14.15
C LEU A 148 15.07 14.04 -14.38
N THR A 149 15.43 13.66 -15.61
CA THR A 149 15.81 12.27 -15.93
C THR A 149 16.99 11.76 -15.10
N ASN A 150 17.94 12.62 -14.73
CA ASN A 150 19.07 12.25 -13.86
C ASN A 150 18.65 12.08 -12.39
N ALA A 151 17.55 12.72 -11.99
CA ALA A 151 16.98 12.64 -10.65
C ALA A 151 16.04 11.44 -10.47
N LEU A 152 15.43 10.94 -11.55
CA LEU A 152 14.48 9.82 -11.53
C LEU A 152 14.98 8.57 -10.78
N PRO A 153 16.26 8.15 -10.86
CA PRO A 153 16.77 7.05 -10.04
C PRO A 153 16.62 7.24 -8.53
N LYS A 154 16.78 8.46 -8.01
CA LYS A 154 16.57 8.73 -6.58
C LYS A 154 15.09 8.93 -6.26
N ILE A 155 14.34 9.55 -7.15
CA ILE A 155 12.88 9.69 -7.04
C ILE A 155 12.22 8.31 -7.01
N GLY A 156 12.67 7.35 -7.82
CA GLY A 156 12.19 5.97 -7.81
C GLY A 156 12.45 5.26 -6.48
N TRP A 157 13.58 5.56 -5.82
CA TRP A 157 13.84 5.06 -4.47
C TRP A 157 12.84 5.65 -3.46
N ILE A 158 12.56 6.95 -3.54
CA ILE A 158 11.57 7.61 -2.68
C ILE A 158 10.17 7.04 -2.96
N ALA A 159 9.80 6.86 -4.22
CA ALA A 159 8.52 6.27 -4.60
C ALA A 159 8.34 4.87 -3.99
N LYS A 160 9.42 4.09 -3.81
CA LYS A 160 9.38 2.76 -3.20
C LYS A 160 9.47 2.76 -1.66
N ASN A 161 10.08 3.79 -1.05
CA ASN A 161 10.37 3.83 0.39
C ASN A 161 9.63 4.94 1.15
N GLY A 162 8.86 5.78 0.45
CA GLY A 162 7.96 6.78 1.01
C GLY A 162 6.53 6.27 1.07
N TYR A 163 5.61 7.14 1.46
CA TYR A 163 4.20 6.81 1.62
C TYR A 163 3.44 6.91 0.28
N PRO A 164 2.54 5.98 -0.08
CA PRO A 164 2.04 4.84 0.70
C PRO A 164 2.71 3.50 0.38
N SER A 165 3.79 3.49 -0.40
CA SER A 165 4.56 2.27 -0.68
C SER A 165 5.17 1.66 0.59
N LYS A 166 5.41 2.51 1.59
CA LYS A 166 5.64 2.16 2.98
C LYS A 166 4.45 2.56 3.82
N ALA A 167 3.98 1.61 4.63
CA ALA A 167 3.04 1.88 5.70
C ALA A 167 3.58 2.98 6.63
N LEU A 168 2.66 3.79 7.17
CA LEU A 168 2.99 4.96 7.99
C LEU A 168 3.88 4.58 9.18
N ASP A 169 3.50 3.55 9.93
CA ASP A 169 4.24 3.06 11.09
C ASP A 169 5.66 2.57 10.74
N GLU A 170 5.82 1.89 9.60
CA GLU A 170 7.12 1.48 9.09
C GLU A 170 7.98 2.69 8.72
N LEU A 171 7.39 3.67 8.03
CA LEU A 171 8.06 4.89 7.60
C LEU A 171 8.52 5.74 8.80
N GLU A 172 7.66 5.95 9.79
CA GLU A 172 8.01 6.63 11.05
C GLU A 172 9.19 5.95 11.75
N LYS A 173 9.11 4.62 11.90
CA LYS A 173 10.16 3.83 12.56
C LYS A 173 11.49 3.95 11.82
N GLN A 174 11.48 3.92 10.49
CA GLN A 174 12.68 4.06 9.68
C GLN A 174 13.26 5.48 9.77
N ALA A 175 12.41 6.50 9.76
CA ALA A 175 12.83 7.89 9.90
C ALA A 175 13.47 8.15 11.26
N ASN A 176 12.79 7.77 12.33
CA ASN A 176 13.28 7.88 13.70
C ASN A 176 14.63 7.16 13.89
N ALA A 177 14.76 5.94 13.38
CA ALA A 177 16.01 5.19 13.44
C ALA A 177 17.16 5.87 12.66
N ALA A 178 16.87 6.48 11.51
CA ALA A 178 17.87 7.14 10.68
C ALA A 178 18.27 8.55 11.18
N ASN A 179 17.35 9.21 11.89
CA ASN A 179 17.53 10.55 12.46
C ASN A 179 18.07 10.50 13.89
N GLY A 180 17.90 9.38 14.60
CA GLY A 180 18.35 9.22 15.98
C GLY A 180 17.46 9.94 17.00
N ASN A 181 16.19 10.14 16.67
CA ASN A 181 15.18 10.80 17.50
C ASN A 181 13.81 10.12 17.31
N ASP A 182 12.77 10.63 17.97
CA ASP A 182 11.38 10.17 17.86
C ASP A 182 10.48 11.19 17.15
N ASP A 183 11.07 12.11 16.39
CA ASP A 183 10.40 13.27 15.82
C ASP A 183 9.34 12.93 14.76
N ALA A 184 9.34 11.72 14.20
CA ALA A 184 8.30 11.26 13.29
C ALA A 184 7.15 10.52 14.02
N THR A 185 7.24 10.28 15.33
CA THR A 185 6.26 9.46 16.04
C THR A 185 4.91 10.15 16.16
N GLY A 186 3.84 9.49 15.71
CA GLY A 186 2.49 10.06 15.77
C GLY A 186 2.20 11.00 14.61
N SER A 187 2.94 10.86 13.52
CA SER A 187 2.60 11.43 12.22
C SER A 187 1.24 10.90 11.78
N ASP A 188 0.54 11.69 10.97
CA ASP A 188 -0.64 11.20 10.25
C ASP A 188 -0.33 10.96 8.76
N HIS A 189 -1.34 10.53 8.01
CA HIS A 189 -1.21 10.28 6.57
C HIS A 189 -0.94 11.56 5.77
N ARG A 190 -1.41 12.74 6.22
CA ARG A 190 -1.15 14.02 5.55
C ARG A 190 0.30 14.44 5.75
N ASP A 191 0.86 14.21 6.94
CA ASP A 191 2.27 14.44 7.23
C ASP A 191 3.15 13.63 6.25
N ALA A 192 2.84 12.33 6.11
CA ALA A 192 3.59 11.41 5.26
C ALA A 192 3.45 11.70 3.75
N VAL A 193 2.25 12.07 3.29
CA VAL A 193 2.01 12.53 1.90
C VAL A 193 2.82 13.79 1.62
N THR A 194 2.78 14.75 2.55
CA THR A 194 3.51 16.03 2.42
C THR A 194 5.02 15.80 2.37
N ALA A 195 5.55 15.00 3.29
CA ALA A 195 6.97 14.69 3.35
C ALA A 195 7.46 13.94 2.11
N THR A 196 6.67 12.98 1.61
CA THR A 196 7.02 12.20 0.41
C THR A 196 7.03 13.09 -0.84
N GLN A 197 6.00 13.91 -1.05
CA GLN A 197 5.95 14.84 -2.18
C GLN A 197 7.08 15.88 -2.11
N ALA A 198 7.36 16.43 -0.93
CA ALA A 198 8.47 17.35 -0.72
C ALA A 198 9.82 16.70 -1.04
N ALA A 199 10.04 15.44 -0.65
CA ALA A 199 11.27 14.70 -0.94
C ALA A 199 11.42 14.40 -2.45
N ILE A 200 10.31 14.18 -3.16
CA ILE A 200 10.32 14.06 -4.63
C ILE A 200 10.75 15.39 -5.25
N TRP A 201 10.09 16.50 -4.87
CA TRP A 201 10.44 17.85 -5.34
C TRP A 201 11.85 18.27 -4.98
N HIS A 202 12.42 17.73 -3.91
CA HIS A 202 13.83 17.98 -3.58
C HIS A 202 14.77 17.56 -4.69
N PHE A 203 14.50 16.43 -5.33
CA PHE A 203 15.32 15.94 -6.43
C PHE A 203 14.81 16.41 -7.80
N SER A 204 13.50 16.58 -7.98
CA SER A 204 12.95 16.97 -9.27
C SER A 204 12.96 18.48 -9.54
N ASP A 205 13.08 19.32 -8.51
CA ASP A 205 12.85 20.76 -8.59
C ASP A 205 13.83 21.59 -7.77
N ASP A 206 14.89 20.97 -7.24
CA ASP A 206 15.82 21.57 -6.27
C ASP A 206 15.10 22.19 -5.05
N PHE A 207 13.91 21.69 -4.73
CA PHE A 207 13.10 22.19 -3.63
C PHE A 207 13.74 21.84 -2.29
N THR A 208 13.77 22.78 -1.35
CA THR A 208 14.21 22.48 0.01
C THR A 208 13.08 22.82 0.96
N LEU A 209 12.53 21.80 1.60
CA LEU A 209 11.48 21.99 2.59
C LEU A 209 12.01 22.82 3.77
N LYS A 210 11.37 23.98 4.02
CA LYS A 210 11.51 24.69 5.29
C LYS A 210 10.24 24.50 6.08
N SER A 211 10.39 24.30 7.39
CA SER A 211 9.27 24.12 8.31
C SER A 211 8.27 25.30 8.26
N ASP A 212 8.75 26.50 7.97
CA ASP A 212 7.91 27.71 7.89
C ASP A 212 7.10 27.78 6.59
N ASP A 213 7.51 27.05 5.55
CA ASP A 213 6.82 26.98 4.26
C ASP A 213 5.56 26.09 4.34
N ILE A 214 5.45 25.28 5.40
CA ILE A 214 4.33 24.36 5.63
C ILE A 214 3.14 25.12 6.18
N THR A 215 2.13 25.28 5.33
CA THR A 215 0.88 26.00 5.60
C THR A 215 -0.33 25.14 5.24
N GLU A 216 -1.50 25.54 5.69
CA GLU A 216 -2.76 24.89 5.31
C GLU A 216 -3.71 25.93 4.74
N TYR A 217 -4.52 25.56 3.76
CA TYR A 217 -5.50 26.47 3.17
C TYR A 217 -6.89 26.06 3.60
N GLU A 218 -7.51 26.86 4.46
CA GLU A 218 -8.84 26.60 4.98
C GLU A 218 -9.73 27.82 4.65
N ASN A 219 -10.91 27.57 4.06
CA ASN A 219 -11.91 28.61 3.76
C ASN A 219 -11.38 29.82 2.98
N GLY A 220 -10.44 29.62 2.06
CA GLY A 220 -9.90 30.72 1.24
C GLY A 220 -8.69 31.43 1.85
N ARG A 221 -8.16 30.94 2.98
CA ARG A 221 -7.07 31.59 3.72
C ARG A 221 -6.00 30.58 4.14
N LEU A 222 -4.75 31.02 4.08
CA LEU A 222 -3.63 30.29 4.66
C LEU A 222 -3.65 30.40 6.20
N ILE A 223 -3.62 29.24 6.84
CA ILE A 223 -3.55 29.07 8.29
C ILE A 223 -2.24 28.36 8.67
N SER A 224 -1.84 28.52 9.93
CA SER A 224 -0.64 27.89 10.46
C SER A 224 -0.89 26.41 10.74
N VAL A 225 0.03 25.58 10.29
CA VAL A 225 0.10 24.16 10.66
C VAL A 225 0.74 24.03 12.06
N PRO A 226 0.25 23.12 12.93
CA PRO A 226 0.85 22.91 14.26
C PRO A 226 2.32 22.51 14.18
N ASP A 227 3.12 22.94 15.16
CA ASP A 227 4.56 22.65 15.23
C ASP A 227 4.86 21.14 15.26
N SER A 228 3.96 20.34 15.85
CA SER A 228 4.08 18.87 15.85
C SER A 228 4.03 18.30 14.43
N ALA A 229 3.05 18.69 13.62
CA ALA A 229 2.93 18.25 12.23
C ALA A 229 4.13 18.71 11.39
N LYS A 230 4.54 19.97 11.55
CA LYS A 230 5.75 20.50 10.87
C LYS A 230 7.01 19.69 11.21
N LYS A 231 7.15 19.29 12.49
CA LYS A 231 8.24 18.46 13.00
C LYS A 231 8.19 17.04 12.40
N HIS A 232 7.01 16.42 12.39
CA HIS A 232 6.77 15.12 11.78
C HIS A 232 7.17 15.11 10.29
N ILE A 233 6.61 16.04 9.52
CA ILE A 233 6.88 16.20 8.09
C ILE A 233 8.38 16.40 7.84
N SER A 234 9.02 17.29 8.60
CA SER A 234 10.45 17.56 8.46
C SER A 234 11.30 16.32 8.75
N SER A 235 10.94 15.54 9.78
CA SER A 235 11.65 14.30 10.14
C SER A 235 11.55 13.24 9.02
N LEU A 236 10.34 13.01 8.51
CA LEU A 236 10.07 12.08 7.41
C LEU A 236 10.77 12.51 6.12
N TYR A 237 10.68 13.80 5.76
CA TYR A 237 11.36 14.38 4.60
C TYR A 237 12.87 14.19 4.69
N ASN A 238 13.48 14.55 5.83
CA ASN A 238 14.92 14.44 6.05
C ASN A 238 15.41 13.00 5.92
N TYR A 239 14.63 12.04 6.42
CA TYR A 239 14.92 10.62 6.25
C TYR A 239 14.97 10.23 4.76
N LEU A 240 13.92 10.58 4.00
CA LEU A 240 13.79 10.20 2.60
C LEU A 240 14.93 10.77 1.76
N ILE A 241 15.25 12.06 1.88
CA ILE A 241 16.33 12.68 1.11
C ILE A 241 17.72 12.15 1.49
N LYS A 242 17.94 11.84 2.77
CA LYS A 242 19.22 11.33 3.29
C LYS A 242 19.48 9.89 2.86
N LYS A 243 18.43 9.08 2.68
CA LYS A 243 18.54 7.66 2.33
C LYS A 243 18.34 7.37 0.84
N ALA A 244 17.83 8.32 0.07
CA ALA A 244 17.64 8.17 -1.37
C ALA A 244 18.95 7.81 -2.08
N VAL A 245 18.95 6.63 -2.71
CA VAL A 245 20.03 6.12 -3.54
C VAL A 245 19.51 5.82 -4.95
N PRO A 246 20.34 5.93 -6.00
CA PRO A 246 19.91 5.58 -7.34
C PRO A 246 19.43 4.12 -7.44
N VAL A 247 18.26 3.90 -8.02
CA VAL A 247 17.75 2.58 -8.41
C VAL A 247 17.61 2.49 -9.93
N SER A 248 17.40 1.28 -10.46
CA SER A 248 17.15 1.05 -11.89
C SER A 248 15.75 1.46 -12.30
N ASP A 249 15.58 1.80 -13.59
CA ASP A 249 14.27 2.08 -14.16
C ASP A 249 13.39 0.83 -14.00
N PRO A 250 12.21 0.95 -13.35
CA PRO A 250 11.31 -0.18 -13.24
C PRO A 250 10.92 -0.71 -14.63
N LEU A 251 10.82 0.11 -15.67
CA LEU A 251 10.40 -0.35 -17.01
C LEU A 251 11.51 -1.03 -17.83
N ASP A 252 12.73 -1.18 -17.30
CA ASP A 252 13.79 -1.94 -17.96
C ASP A 252 13.67 -3.47 -17.79
N SER A 253 12.85 -3.92 -16.83
CA SER A 253 12.56 -5.35 -16.68
C SER A 253 11.50 -5.80 -17.69
N THR A 254 11.81 -6.84 -18.47
CA THR A 254 11.01 -7.34 -19.61
C THR A 254 9.82 -8.23 -19.24
N SER A 255 9.43 -8.31 -17.96
CA SER A 255 8.30 -9.14 -17.53
C SER A 255 7.02 -8.31 -17.48
N ASP A 256 6.03 -8.74 -18.26
CA ASP A 256 4.68 -8.17 -18.34
C ASP A 256 3.78 -8.55 -17.13
N ALA A 257 4.28 -9.40 -16.22
CA ALA A 257 3.56 -9.91 -15.05
C ALA A 257 4.25 -9.46 -13.76
N ARG A 258 4.22 -8.15 -13.47
CA ARG A 258 4.95 -7.56 -12.35
C ARG A 258 3.98 -6.98 -11.31
N GLY A 259 4.29 -7.17 -10.04
CA GLY A 259 3.45 -6.63 -8.96
C GLY A 259 3.42 -5.11 -9.01
N THR A 260 2.43 -4.45 -8.39
CA THR A 260 2.42 -2.98 -8.20
C THR A 260 3.76 -2.46 -7.67
N SER A 261 4.36 -3.23 -6.76
CA SER A 261 5.66 -2.96 -6.14
C SER A 261 6.81 -2.82 -7.13
N ASP A 262 6.70 -3.45 -8.29
CA ASP A 262 7.73 -3.48 -9.32
C ASP A 262 7.63 -2.30 -10.29
N PHE A 263 6.48 -1.62 -10.31
CA PHE A 263 6.27 -0.34 -11.01
C PHE A 263 6.46 0.87 -10.10
N ALA A 264 6.81 0.67 -8.82
CA ALA A 264 7.15 1.78 -7.93
C ALA A 264 8.31 2.58 -8.55
N GLY A 265 8.09 3.87 -8.78
CA GLY A 265 9.05 4.73 -9.47
C GLY A 265 8.92 4.76 -10.99
N ALA A 266 7.91 4.13 -11.59
CA ALA A 266 7.70 4.24 -13.03
C ALA A 266 7.14 5.63 -13.36
N ALA A 267 7.68 6.25 -14.41
CA ALA A 267 7.28 7.58 -14.82
C ALA A 267 6.06 7.52 -15.74
N LEU A 268 5.15 8.47 -15.56
CA LEU A 268 4.00 8.68 -16.40
C LEU A 268 4.10 10.06 -17.02
N SER A 269 4.20 10.07 -18.35
CA SER A 269 4.27 11.31 -19.11
C SER A 269 2.87 11.76 -19.47
N LEU A 270 2.42 12.87 -18.88
CA LEU A 270 1.11 13.44 -19.20
C LEU A 270 1.31 14.42 -20.34
N GLU A 271 1.07 13.96 -21.57
CA GLU A 271 1.24 14.73 -22.81
C GLU A 271 2.67 15.23 -23.10
N ALA A 272 3.56 14.29 -23.45
CA ALA A 272 4.96 14.57 -23.81
C ALA A 272 5.14 15.81 -24.72
N GLY A 273 5.70 16.89 -24.17
CA GLY A 273 6.05 18.10 -24.92
C GLY A 273 4.97 19.19 -25.02
N GLN A 274 3.82 19.06 -24.35
CA GLN A 274 2.82 20.12 -24.24
C GLN A 274 3.02 20.96 -22.98
N ARG A 275 2.78 22.27 -23.01
CA ARG A 275 2.87 23.10 -21.78
C ARG A 275 1.60 22.96 -20.96
N GLY A 276 1.70 22.66 -19.67
CA GLY A 276 0.56 22.72 -18.73
C GLY A 276 0.09 21.38 -18.16
N HIS A 277 0.83 20.31 -18.38
CA HIS A 277 0.67 19.05 -17.67
C HIS A 277 1.90 18.80 -16.81
N GLN A 278 1.69 18.08 -15.71
CA GLN A 278 2.74 17.77 -14.76
C GLN A 278 2.97 16.25 -14.81
N ASP A 279 4.19 15.82 -15.13
CA ASP A 279 4.52 14.40 -15.12
C ASP A 279 4.35 13.79 -13.71
N ARG A 280 4.21 12.46 -13.67
CA ARG A 280 3.91 11.72 -12.43
C ARG A 280 4.86 10.55 -12.22
N ILE A 281 5.01 10.15 -10.96
CA ILE A 281 5.72 8.93 -10.56
C ILE A 281 4.77 8.00 -9.81
N ILE A 282 4.69 6.73 -10.23
CA ILE A 282 3.81 5.74 -9.62
C ILE A 282 4.34 5.35 -8.22
N VAL A 283 3.44 5.36 -7.24
CA VAL A 283 3.64 4.81 -5.91
C VAL A 283 2.58 3.74 -5.63
N PRO A 284 2.96 2.48 -5.41
CA PRO A 284 2.01 1.45 -5.04
C PRO A 284 1.47 1.65 -3.62
N ILE A 285 0.31 1.07 -3.35
CA ILE A 285 -0.14 0.87 -1.98
C ILE A 285 0.49 -0.43 -1.49
N GLN A 286 1.16 -0.39 -0.34
CA GLN A 286 1.53 -1.65 0.32
C GLN A 286 0.24 -2.37 0.70
N PRO A 287 0.09 -3.68 0.39
CA PRO A 287 -1.06 -4.44 0.87
C PRO A 287 -1.08 -4.28 2.39
N ILE A 288 -2.24 -3.95 2.94
CA ILE A 288 -2.44 -3.99 4.39
C ILE A 288 -2.04 -5.39 4.84
N SER A 289 -0.86 -5.51 5.47
CA SER A 289 -0.47 -6.78 6.06
C SER A 289 -1.56 -7.12 7.07
N PRO A 290 -2.27 -8.26 6.95
CA PRO A 290 -3.34 -8.57 7.88
C PRO A 290 -2.76 -8.53 9.28
N ALA A 291 -3.39 -7.75 10.16
CA ALA A 291 -2.98 -7.65 11.55
C ALA A 291 -2.76 -9.08 12.10
N PRO A 292 -1.64 -9.38 12.78
CA PRO A 292 -1.37 -10.71 13.26
C PRO A 292 -2.56 -11.17 14.08
N THR A 293 -3.13 -12.33 13.72
CA THR A 293 -4.26 -12.90 14.45
C THR A 293 -3.84 -13.02 15.92
N PRO A 294 -4.59 -12.46 16.88
CA PRO A 294 -4.20 -12.55 18.28
C PRO A 294 -4.03 -14.02 18.64
N THR A 295 -2.83 -14.40 19.10
CA THR A 295 -2.57 -15.76 19.57
C THR A 295 -3.57 -16.08 20.67
N PRO A 296 -4.35 -17.17 20.58
CA PRO A 296 -5.31 -17.52 21.62
C PRO A 296 -4.54 -17.64 22.95
N THR A 297 -4.97 -16.86 23.94
CA THR A 297 -4.40 -16.95 25.29
C THR A 297 -4.68 -18.36 25.83
N PRO A 298 -3.66 -19.12 26.31
CA PRO A 298 -3.89 -20.44 26.86
C PRO A 298 -4.91 -20.34 28.01
N THR A 299 -6.00 -21.09 27.91
CA THR A 299 -7.01 -21.17 28.97
C THR A 299 -6.36 -21.76 30.22
N PRO A 300 -6.47 -21.14 31.40
CA PRO A 300 -5.92 -21.71 32.63
C PRO A 300 -6.56 -23.09 32.88
N THR A 301 -5.72 -24.11 33.05
CA THR A 301 -6.16 -25.46 33.39
C THR A 301 -6.87 -25.44 34.75
N PRO A 302 -8.10 -25.99 34.87
CA PRO A 302 -8.79 -26.04 36.15
C PRO A 302 -7.95 -26.83 37.16
N THR A 303 -7.69 -26.21 38.32
CA THR A 303 -6.99 -26.86 39.44
C THR A 303 -7.88 -27.96 40.02
N PRO A 304 -7.39 -29.19 40.23
CA PRO A 304 -8.19 -30.26 40.83
C PRO A 304 -8.64 -29.85 42.24
N THR A 305 -9.95 -29.93 42.48
CA THR A 305 -10.54 -29.70 43.80
C THR A 305 -10.13 -30.82 44.75
N PRO A 306 -9.63 -30.53 45.97
CA PRO A 306 -9.29 -31.57 46.94
C PRO A 306 -10.54 -32.36 47.35
N THR A 307 -10.47 -33.68 47.23
CA THR A 307 -11.50 -34.62 47.69
C THR A 307 -11.67 -34.52 49.21
N PRO A 308 -12.89 -34.39 49.75
CA PRO A 308 -13.11 -34.36 51.19
C PRO A 308 -12.71 -35.70 51.83
N THR A 309 -11.83 -35.61 52.85
CA THR A 309 -11.42 -36.74 53.69
C THR A 309 -12.64 -37.30 54.46
N PRO A 310 -12.88 -38.63 54.45
CA PRO A 310 -14.00 -39.21 55.19
C PRO A 310 -13.87 -38.95 56.69
N THR A 311 -14.95 -38.45 57.29
CA THR A 311 -15.07 -38.24 58.74
C THR A 311 -15.02 -39.59 59.47
N PRO A 312 -14.19 -39.75 60.52
CA PRO A 312 -14.15 -41.00 61.28
C PRO A 312 -15.48 -41.26 61.97
N THR A 313 -16.06 -42.44 61.72
CA THR A 313 -17.27 -42.92 62.38
C THR A 313 -16.95 -43.19 63.86
N MET A 314 -17.59 -42.43 64.77
CA MET A 314 -17.51 -42.72 66.20
C MET A 314 -18.25 -44.04 66.49
N ILE A 315 -17.54 -45.01 67.08
CA ILE A 315 -18.12 -46.25 67.59
C ILE A 315 -18.84 -45.94 68.91
N PRO A 316 -20.14 -46.26 69.08
CA PRO A 316 -20.82 -46.11 70.35
C PRO A 316 -20.25 -47.08 71.38
N VAL A 317 -19.72 -46.54 72.49
CA VAL A 317 -19.36 -47.34 73.67
C VAL A 317 -20.66 -47.75 74.37
N GLY A 318 -20.94 -49.05 74.41
CA GLY A 318 -22.05 -49.64 75.15
C GLY A 318 -21.84 -49.61 76.68
N PRO A 319 -22.92 -49.69 77.47
CA PRO A 319 -22.89 -49.47 78.91
C PRO A 319 -22.13 -50.58 79.65
N SER A 320 -21.31 -50.15 80.61
CA SER A 320 -20.52 -50.97 81.52
C SER A 320 -21.41 -51.83 82.43
N HIS A 321 -21.10 -53.13 82.46
CA HIS A 321 -21.63 -54.08 83.44
C HIS A 321 -20.70 -54.09 84.67
N PRO A 322 -21.22 -53.94 85.91
CA PRO A 322 -20.38 -53.99 87.10
C PRO A 322 -20.20 -55.43 87.59
N GLY A 323 -18.95 -55.76 87.93
CA GLY A 323 -18.65 -56.81 88.88
C GLY A 323 -17.96 -58.04 88.28
N LEU A 324 -16.66 -58.14 88.51
CA LEU A 324 -16.02 -59.25 89.23
C LEU A 324 -14.50 -59.03 89.20
N MET A 325 -13.98 -58.49 90.30
CA MET A 325 -12.65 -58.85 90.81
C MET A 325 -12.68 -60.38 91.05
N PRO A 326 -11.55 -61.15 90.97
CA PRO A 326 -10.42 -60.78 91.82
C PRO A 326 -9.01 -61.35 91.50
N HIS A 327 -8.07 -60.96 92.39
CA HIS A 327 -6.92 -61.70 92.90
C HIS A 327 -5.70 -61.89 91.98
N THR A 328 -4.68 -61.05 92.16
CA THR A 328 -3.45 -61.26 92.97
C THR A 328 -2.43 -62.20 92.33
N GLY A 329 -1.19 -61.75 92.20
CA GLY A 329 -0.05 -62.66 92.12
C GLY A 329 1.22 -62.07 91.52
N VAL A 330 1.96 -61.36 92.38
CA VAL A 330 3.42 -61.16 92.43
C VAL A 330 4.10 -60.45 91.25
#